data_AF-A0A427BJC9-F1
#
_entry.id   AF-A0A427BJC9-F1
#
_cell.length_a   1.000
_cell.length_b   1.000
_cell.length_c   1.000
_cell.angle_alpha   90.00
_cell.angle_beta   90.00
_cell.angle_gamma   90.00
#
_symmetry.space_group_name_H-M   'P 1'
#
loop_
_entity.id
_entity.type
_entity.pdbx_description
1 polymer ?
#
loop_
_entity_poly.entity_id
_entity_poly.type
_entity_poly.pdbx_seq_one_letter_code
_entity_poly.pdbx_strand_id
1 'polypeptide(L)'
;MKYSILKYGSSIRGNSDKYSDKDLLIVAEEIDVLNSLKDYYTNKGWSVSTYTYTKLNYLSTNGFLFVKHLINEGQIIYDYENSLKSLLENFNECLDYKKEMEKASNFLNFVDEIPDNIVGYSWLLDNTYLTFRNFLIYESALNKKYNFGYIDLIFSLLSENKINQTEADKLLQLRVIKSCYRNNYNDITPSKEFARDIISIVNRLGLKITTTFTPTKLELNALNFNKIDSAYKKLRLIELILKNESIQDEYLNKCISNPQMYATDKSIEKIYLKVFEKIKTSHNIVLAK
;
A
#
# COMPACT_ATOMS: atom_id res chain seq x y z
N MET A 1 21.16 12.10 -21.67
CA MET A 1 19.88 11.95 -20.96
C MET A 1 20.13 12.14 -19.48
N LYS A 2 19.39 13.02 -18.81
CA LYS A 2 19.61 13.30 -17.38
C LYS A 2 18.76 12.38 -16.52
N TYR A 3 19.40 11.42 -15.84
CA TYR A 3 18.71 10.51 -14.95
C TYR A 3 19.62 10.01 -13.81
N SER A 4 19.02 9.49 -12.76
CA SER A 4 19.71 8.87 -11.63
C SER A 4 18.97 7.61 -11.23
N ILE A 5 19.71 6.66 -10.69
CA ILE A 5 19.20 5.35 -10.26
C ILE A 5 19.71 5.06 -8.86
N LEU A 6 18.81 4.66 -7.98
CA LEU A 6 19.11 4.31 -6.60
C LEU A 6 18.37 3.02 -6.23
N LYS A 7 19.08 2.06 -5.62
CA LYS A 7 18.45 0.89 -4.97
C LYS A 7 18.06 1.27 -3.56
N TYR A 8 16.97 0.75 -3.03
CA TYR A 8 16.56 1.00 -1.64
C TYR A 8 15.82 -0.19 -1.05
N GLY A 9 15.44 -0.08 0.24
CA GLY A 9 14.55 -1.03 0.89
C GLY A 9 15.24 -2.30 1.40
N SER A 10 14.43 -3.37 1.56
CA SER A 10 14.84 -4.55 2.32
C SER A 10 16.04 -5.31 1.75
N SER A 11 16.28 -5.22 0.44
CA SER A 11 17.43 -5.84 -0.22
C SER A 11 18.77 -5.23 0.21
N ILE A 12 18.79 -3.99 0.68
CA ILE A 12 20.00 -3.31 1.16
C ILE A 12 20.26 -3.61 2.65
N ARG A 13 19.20 -3.82 3.44
CA ARG A 13 19.30 -4.12 4.89
C ARG A 13 19.80 -5.54 5.21
N GLY A 14 19.99 -6.40 4.21
CA GLY A 14 20.36 -7.81 4.42
C GLY A 14 19.21 -8.72 4.91
N ASN A 15 18.04 -8.15 5.22
CA ASN A 15 16.83 -8.87 5.64
C ASN A 15 15.93 -9.24 4.46
N SER A 16 16.52 -9.60 3.32
CA SER A 16 15.78 -10.02 2.13
C SER A 16 15.33 -11.46 2.27
N ASP A 17 14.02 -11.72 2.23
CA ASP A 17 13.46 -13.07 2.16
C ASP A 17 12.75 -13.31 0.81
N LYS A 18 12.15 -14.49 0.63
CA LYS A 18 11.41 -14.82 -0.60
C LYS A 18 10.19 -13.90 -0.86
N TYR A 19 9.82 -13.05 0.10
CA TYR A 19 8.73 -12.09 0.01
C TYR A 19 9.23 -10.63 -0.04
N SER A 20 10.53 -10.42 -0.25
CA SER A 20 11.13 -9.09 -0.38
C SER A 20 11.20 -8.66 -1.85
N ASP A 21 10.64 -7.48 -2.13
CA ASP A 21 10.79 -6.83 -3.43
C ASP A 21 12.21 -6.27 -3.59
N LYS A 22 12.71 -6.26 -4.83
CA LYS A 22 13.94 -5.57 -5.22
C LYS A 22 13.58 -4.15 -5.65
N ASP A 23 13.63 -3.20 -4.72
CA ASP A 23 13.17 -1.84 -4.97
C ASP A 23 14.24 -0.99 -5.68
N LEU A 24 13.82 -0.32 -6.76
CA LEU A 24 14.64 0.58 -7.58
C LEU A 24 13.92 1.91 -7.75
N LEU A 25 14.63 2.99 -7.48
CA LEU A 25 14.20 4.35 -7.79
C LEU A 25 14.88 4.80 -9.07
N ILE A 26 14.09 5.32 -10.00
CA ILE A 26 14.58 6.00 -11.21
C ILE A 26 14.07 7.43 -11.19
N VAL A 27 14.99 8.37 -11.33
CA VAL A 27 14.71 9.79 -11.37
C VAL A 27 15.20 10.35 -12.70
N ALA A 28 14.37 11.06 -13.45
CA ALA A 28 14.78 11.67 -14.71
C ALA A 28 14.03 12.97 -14.94
N GLU A 29 14.53 13.81 -15.85
CA GLU A 29 13.82 15.05 -16.23
C GLU A 29 12.63 14.74 -17.15
N GLU A 30 12.81 13.80 -18.07
CA GLU A 30 11.85 13.47 -19.13
C GLU A 30 11.03 12.21 -18.81
N ILE A 31 9.72 12.27 -19.07
CA ILE A 31 8.78 11.16 -18.82
C ILE A 31 9.08 9.94 -19.70
N ASP A 32 9.46 10.16 -20.96
CA ASP A 32 9.76 9.05 -21.88
C ASP A 32 10.98 8.24 -21.43
N VAL A 33 11.99 8.92 -20.87
CA VAL A 33 13.15 8.28 -20.24
C VAL A 33 12.72 7.46 -19.02
N LEU A 34 11.84 8.00 -18.17
CA LEU A 34 11.29 7.27 -17.02
C LEU A 34 10.56 5.99 -17.47
N ASN A 35 9.71 6.09 -18.49
CA ASN A 35 8.95 4.94 -19.00
C ASN A 35 9.87 3.87 -19.58
N SER A 36 10.82 4.27 -20.44
CA SER A 36 11.78 3.34 -21.05
C SER A 36 12.63 2.60 -20.01
N LEU A 37 13.18 3.33 -19.03
CA LEU A 37 13.96 2.72 -17.96
C LEU A 37 13.11 1.85 -17.04
N LYS A 38 11.88 2.29 -16.72
CA LYS A 38 10.94 1.50 -15.93
C LYS A 38 10.66 0.16 -16.57
N ASP A 39 10.32 0.14 -17.86
CA ASP A 39 10.04 -1.09 -18.60
C ASP A 39 11.28 -2.00 -18.61
N TYR A 40 12.47 -1.44 -18.88
CA TYR A 40 13.72 -2.19 -18.87
C TYR A 40 14.00 -2.90 -17.53
N TYR A 41 13.90 -2.18 -16.40
CA TYR A 41 14.20 -2.75 -15.10
C TYR A 41 13.07 -3.64 -14.56
N THR A 42 11.82 -3.32 -14.88
CA THR A 42 10.67 -4.18 -14.52
C THR A 42 10.80 -5.54 -15.20
N ASN A 43 11.19 -5.58 -16.49
CA ASN A 43 11.47 -6.82 -17.22
C ASN A 43 12.64 -7.63 -16.64
N LYS A 44 13.48 -7.01 -15.81
CA LYS A 44 14.55 -7.67 -15.04
C LYS A 44 14.14 -8.06 -13.62
N GLY A 45 12.85 -7.94 -13.28
CA GLY A 45 12.30 -8.32 -11.99
C GLY A 45 12.52 -7.29 -10.88
N TRP A 46 12.74 -6.01 -11.21
CA TRP A 46 12.78 -4.93 -10.23
C TRP A 46 11.39 -4.35 -9.98
N SER A 47 11.12 -4.00 -8.73
CA SER A 47 10.01 -3.12 -8.33
C SER A 47 10.47 -1.67 -8.54
N VAL A 48 10.01 -1.05 -9.63
CA VAL A 48 10.53 0.26 -10.06
C VAL A 48 9.57 1.40 -9.68
N SER A 49 10.07 2.34 -8.88
CA SER A 49 9.45 3.64 -8.63
C SER A 49 10.08 4.70 -9.51
N THR A 50 9.27 5.51 -10.19
CA THR A 50 9.74 6.57 -11.10
C THR A 50 9.29 7.94 -10.63
N TYR A 51 10.19 8.91 -10.63
CA TYR A 51 9.88 10.31 -10.31
C TYR A 51 10.59 11.26 -11.26
N THR A 52 9.96 12.39 -11.56
CA THR A 52 10.74 13.50 -12.11
C THR A 52 11.58 14.15 -11.02
N TYR A 53 12.70 14.78 -11.37
CA TYR A 53 13.49 15.56 -10.40
C TYR A 53 12.62 16.61 -9.70
N THR A 54 11.78 17.32 -10.45
CA THR A 54 10.84 18.31 -9.90
C THR A 54 9.91 17.70 -8.87
N LYS A 55 9.34 16.52 -9.16
CA LYS A 55 8.42 15.85 -8.22
C LYS A 55 9.16 15.35 -6.99
N LEU A 56 10.33 14.75 -7.14
CA LEU A 56 11.11 14.25 -6.01
C LEU A 56 11.61 15.41 -5.14
N ASN A 57 11.99 16.54 -5.74
CA ASN A 57 12.39 17.74 -5.02
C ASN A 57 11.23 18.31 -4.21
N TYR A 58 10.03 18.35 -4.80
CA TYR A 58 8.82 18.70 -4.05
C TYR A 58 8.60 17.78 -2.83
N LEU A 59 8.77 16.47 -2.99
CA LEU A 59 8.65 15.54 -1.86
C LEU A 59 9.73 15.79 -0.80
N SER A 60 10.95 16.12 -1.22
CA SER A 60 12.09 16.40 -0.35
C SER A 60 11.87 17.65 0.50
N THR A 61 11.49 18.75 -0.13
CA THR A 61 11.29 20.05 0.54
C THR A 61 10.06 20.09 1.43
N ASN A 62 9.08 19.21 1.20
CA ASN A 62 7.88 19.08 2.02
C ASN A 62 8.00 18.00 3.10
N GLY A 63 9.17 17.39 3.30
CA GLY A 63 9.41 16.46 4.40
C GLY A 63 8.72 15.10 4.27
N PHE A 64 8.45 14.64 3.04
CA PHE A 64 7.86 13.32 2.85
C PHE A 64 8.85 12.22 3.28
N LEU A 65 8.40 11.36 4.19
CA LEU A 65 9.21 10.27 4.75
C LEU A 65 9.78 9.29 3.71
N PHE A 66 9.18 9.22 2.52
CA PHE A 66 9.77 8.49 1.40
C PHE A 66 11.19 8.99 1.09
N VAL A 67 11.43 10.30 1.07
CA VAL A 67 12.77 10.84 0.80
C VAL A 67 13.73 10.53 1.96
N LYS A 68 13.27 10.64 3.21
CA LYS A 68 14.06 10.21 4.37
C LYS A 68 14.43 8.73 4.31
N HIS A 69 13.52 7.90 3.81
CA HIS A 69 13.78 6.47 3.58
C HIS A 69 14.89 6.26 2.54
N LEU A 70 14.86 7.00 1.43
CA LEU A 70 15.94 6.98 0.44
C LEU A 70 17.28 7.44 1.01
N ILE A 71 17.30 8.45 1.88
CA ILE A 71 18.52 8.93 2.53
C ILE A 71 19.12 7.86 3.44
N ASN A 72 18.28 7.24 4.27
CA ASN A 72 18.74 6.29 5.28
C ASN A 72 19.14 4.92 4.69
N GLU A 73 18.45 4.48 3.64
CA GLU A 73 18.57 3.10 3.13
C GLU A 73 18.84 3.02 1.63
N GLY A 74 19.10 4.14 0.98
CA GLY A 74 19.36 4.20 -0.45
C GLY A 74 20.83 3.97 -0.78
N GLN A 75 21.07 3.27 -1.87
CA GLN A 75 22.36 3.17 -2.52
C GLN A 75 22.25 3.70 -3.95
N ILE A 76 22.83 4.87 -4.19
CA ILE A 76 22.95 5.45 -5.53
C ILE A 76 23.83 4.53 -6.39
N ILE A 77 23.29 4.08 -7.52
CA ILE A 77 24.01 3.27 -8.52
C ILE A 77 24.58 4.18 -9.61
N TYR A 78 23.79 5.18 -10.01
CA TYR A 78 24.13 6.14 -11.05
C TYR A 78 23.50 7.48 -10.69
N ASP A 79 24.24 8.56 -10.86
CA ASP A 79 23.74 9.90 -10.58
C ASP A 79 24.24 10.91 -11.61
N TYR A 80 23.32 11.43 -12.42
CA TYR A 80 23.66 12.46 -13.39
C TYR A 80 24.06 13.74 -12.67
N GLU A 81 25.34 14.12 -12.77
CA GLU A 81 25.89 15.35 -12.19
C GLU A 81 25.61 15.53 -10.68
N ASN A 82 25.53 14.43 -9.92
CA ASN A 82 25.16 14.43 -8.49
C ASN A 82 23.76 15.01 -8.19
N SER A 83 22.88 15.10 -9.19
CA SER A 83 21.55 15.73 -9.05
C SER A 83 20.70 15.07 -7.98
N LEU A 84 20.69 13.74 -7.90
CA LEU A 84 19.95 12.99 -6.90
C LEU A 84 20.59 13.17 -5.52
N LYS A 85 21.92 13.03 -5.42
CA LYS A 85 22.63 13.21 -4.16
C LYS A 85 22.34 14.59 -3.55
N SER A 86 22.50 15.66 -4.32
CA SER A 86 22.21 17.03 -3.85
C SER A 86 20.74 17.22 -3.47
N LEU A 87 19.80 16.60 -4.18
CA LEU A 87 18.38 16.65 -3.83
C LEU A 87 18.11 15.98 -2.47
N LEU A 88 18.73 14.82 -2.22
CA LEU A 88 18.61 14.08 -0.96
C LEU A 88 19.25 14.84 0.21
N GLU A 89 20.38 15.53 -0.02
CA GLU A 89 21.05 16.37 0.99
C GLU A 89 20.21 17.59 1.40
N ASN A 90 19.32 18.07 0.53
CA ASN A 90 18.44 19.22 0.79
C ASN A 90 17.09 18.83 1.43
N PHE A 91 16.95 17.61 1.94
CA PHE A 91 15.74 17.17 2.61
C PHE A 91 15.45 18.01 3.86
N ASN A 92 14.20 18.46 3.99
CA ASN A 92 13.75 19.25 5.13
C ASN A 92 12.58 18.58 5.84
N GLU A 93 12.72 18.35 7.14
CA GLU A 93 11.67 17.78 7.99
C GLU A 93 10.59 18.84 8.25
N CYS A 94 9.60 18.92 7.37
CA CYS A 94 8.52 19.92 7.41
C CYS A 94 7.12 19.34 7.66
N LEU A 95 7.00 18.02 7.73
CA LEU A 95 5.71 17.35 7.68
C LEU A 95 5.17 17.06 9.09
N ASP A 96 3.90 17.40 9.33
CA ASP A 96 3.20 17.08 10.57
C ASP A 96 2.87 15.57 10.61
N TYR A 97 3.82 14.78 11.12
CA TYR A 97 3.68 13.33 11.21
C TYR A 97 2.53 12.90 12.11
N LYS A 98 2.09 13.73 13.08
CA LYS A 98 0.93 13.42 13.91
C LYS A 98 -0.35 13.46 13.07
N LYS A 99 -0.50 14.47 12.22
CA LYS A 99 -1.61 14.56 11.27
C LYS A 99 -1.62 13.40 10.27
N GLU A 100 -0.46 12.97 9.78
CA GLU A 100 -0.40 11.78 8.89
C GLU A 100 -0.72 10.48 9.63
N MET A 101 -0.29 10.35 10.87
CA MET A 101 -0.64 9.22 11.73
C MET A 101 -2.16 9.14 11.96
N GLU A 102 -2.83 10.28 12.15
CA GLU A 102 -4.30 10.35 12.22
C GLU A 102 -4.99 10.00 10.90
N LYS A 103 -4.43 10.39 9.75
CA LYS A 103 -4.95 9.96 8.45
C LYS A 103 -4.79 8.45 8.26
N ALA A 104 -3.64 7.90 8.63
CA ALA A 104 -3.38 6.47 8.57
C ALA A 104 -4.33 5.71 9.49
N SER A 105 -4.52 6.14 10.74
CA SER A 105 -5.37 5.42 11.71
C SER A 105 -6.84 5.29 11.26
N ASN A 106 -7.32 6.23 10.45
CA ASN A 106 -8.69 6.22 9.92
C ASN A 106 -8.79 5.67 8.48
N PHE A 107 -7.69 5.18 7.89
CA PHE A 107 -7.67 4.82 6.47
C PHE A 107 -8.74 3.80 6.10
N LEU A 108 -9.03 2.82 6.96
CA LEU A 108 -9.95 1.71 6.71
C LEU A 108 -11.44 2.05 6.96
N ASN A 109 -11.75 3.22 7.51
CA ASN A 109 -13.13 3.60 7.88
C ASN A 109 -14.00 4.04 6.69
N PHE A 110 -13.64 3.65 5.46
CA PHE A 110 -14.48 3.83 4.27
C PHE A 110 -15.26 2.56 3.91
N VAL A 111 -15.05 1.46 4.64
CA VAL A 111 -15.74 0.18 4.47
C VAL A 111 -16.26 -0.30 5.82
N ASP A 112 -17.56 -0.21 6.02
CA ASP A 112 -18.23 -0.61 7.26
C ASP A 112 -18.40 -2.13 7.34
N GLU A 113 -18.60 -2.78 6.20
CA GLU A 113 -18.88 -4.21 6.09
C GLU A 113 -18.00 -4.88 5.04
N ILE A 114 -17.48 -6.06 5.37
CA ILE A 114 -16.77 -6.93 4.41
C ILE A 114 -17.39 -8.33 4.41
N PRO A 115 -17.27 -9.07 3.29
CA PRO A 115 -17.76 -10.44 3.20
C PRO A 115 -17.15 -11.33 4.27
N ASP A 116 -18.00 -12.16 4.88
CA ASP A 116 -17.60 -13.16 5.87
C ASP A 116 -17.04 -14.41 5.17
N ASN A 117 -15.95 -14.22 4.43
CA ASN A 117 -15.26 -15.27 3.69
C ASN A 117 -13.76 -14.99 3.59
N ILE A 118 -13.01 -15.97 3.06
CA ILE A 118 -11.56 -15.92 2.90
C ILE A 118 -11.06 -14.69 2.12
N VAL A 119 -11.81 -14.23 1.12
CA VAL A 119 -11.46 -13.06 0.30
C VAL A 119 -11.59 -11.79 1.14
N GLY A 120 -12.69 -11.65 1.88
CA GLY A 120 -12.92 -10.53 2.79
C GLY A 120 -11.85 -10.45 3.88
N TYR A 121 -11.54 -11.59 4.52
CA TYR A 121 -10.48 -11.64 5.55
C TYR A 121 -9.12 -11.26 4.98
N SER A 122 -8.74 -11.83 3.82
CA SER A 122 -7.45 -11.57 3.19
C SER A 122 -7.31 -10.11 2.73
N TRP A 123 -8.38 -9.53 2.17
CA TRP A 123 -8.41 -8.12 1.77
C TRP A 123 -8.26 -7.20 2.98
N LEU A 124 -8.99 -7.47 4.07
CA LEU A 124 -8.90 -6.66 5.28
C LEU A 124 -7.49 -6.70 5.88
N LEU A 125 -6.88 -7.89 5.93
CA LEU A 125 -5.54 -8.08 6.47
C LEU A 125 -4.45 -7.45 5.59
N ASP A 126 -4.57 -7.48 4.25
CA ASP A 126 -3.68 -6.72 3.36
C ASP A 126 -3.74 -5.21 3.64
N ASN A 127 -4.95 -4.65 3.72
CA ASN A 127 -5.12 -3.22 3.98
C ASN A 127 -4.73 -2.85 5.41
N THR A 128 -4.94 -3.75 6.39
CA THR A 128 -4.49 -3.58 7.77
C THR A 128 -2.97 -3.54 7.83
N TYR A 129 -2.28 -4.47 7.15
CA TYR A 129 -0.82 -4.46 7.06
C TYR A 129 -0.27 -3.12 6.54
N LEU A 130 -0.82 -2.64 5.42
CA LEU A 130 -0.36 -1.38 4.81
C LEU A 130 -0.56 -0.19 5.74
N THR A 131 -1.77 -0.07 6.27
CA THR A 131 -2.17 1.03 7.13
C THR A 131 -1.38 1.03 8.44
N PHE A 132 -1.26 -0.14 9.07
CA PHE A 132 -0.55 -0.32 10.32
C PHE A 132 0.94 -0.06 10.16
N ARG A 133 1.56 -0.55 9.09
CA ARG A 133 2.96 -0.23 8.78
C ARG A 133 3.17 1.28 8.66
N ASN A 134 2.31 1.98 7.90
CA ASN A 134 2.43 3.43 7.73
C ASN A 134 2.25 4.17 9.05
N PHE A 135 1.27 3.79 9.85
CA PHE A 135 1.05 4.33 11.19
C PHE A 135 2.32 4.19 12.06
N LEU A 136 2.92 3.00 12.11
CA LEU A 136 4.15 2.77 12.88
C LEU A 136 5.37 3.53 12.32
N ILE A 137 5.46 3.73 11.01
CA ILE A 137 6.50 4.58 10.40
C ILE A 137 6.35 6.03 10.89
N TYR A 138 5.13 6.56 10.93
CA TYR A 138 4.87 7.91 11.45
C TYR A 138 5.14 7.99 12.96
N GLU A 139 4.73 7.00 13.74
CA GLU A 139 5.06 6.91 15.18
C GLU A 139 6.59 6.89 15.39
N SER A 140 7.32 6.13 14.57
CA SER A 140 8.78 6.07 14.61
C SER A 140 9.43 7.41 14.26
N ALA A 141 8.90 8.12 13.25
CA ALA A 141 9.36 9.44 12.85
C ALA A 141 9.08 10.52 13.91
N LEU A 142 7.93 10.48 14.60
CA LEU A 142 7.63 11.35 15.73
C LEU A 142 8.66 11.20 16.86
N ASN A 143 9.21 10.00 17.03
CA ASN A 143 10.27 9.70 17.99
C ASN A 143 11.69 9.88 17.41
N LYS A 144 11.83 10.47 16.22
CA LYS A 144 13.11 10.68 15.51
C LYS A 144 13.92 9.40 15.25
N LYS A 145 13.28 8.23 15.29
CA LYS A 145 13.92 6.92 15.04
C LYS A 145 14.00 6.60 13.54
N TYR A 146 13.04 7.08 12.73
CA TYR A 146 12.99 6.90 11.28
C TYR A 146 13.15 5.45 10.80
N ASN A 147 12.41 4.53 11.42
CA ASN A 147 12.41 3.12 11.06
C ASN A 147 11.39 2.83 9.95
N PHE A 148 11.85 2.22 8.85
CA PHE A 148 11.03 1.88 7.68
C PHE A 148 10.82 0.36 7.51
N GLY A 149 11.54 -0.46 8.28
CA GLY A 149 11.48 -1.91 8.26
C GLY A 149 10.31 -2.44 9.09
N TYR A 150 9.40 -3.18 8.46
CA TYR A 150 8.22 -3.70 9.19
C TYR A 150 8.59 -4.60 10.37
N ILE A 151 9.56 -5.50 10.17
CA ILE A 151 10.04 -6.41 11.24
C ILE A 151 10.62 -5.59 12.40
N ASP A 152 11.45 -4.60 12.10
CA ASP A 152 12.08 -3.74 13.10
C ASP A 152 11.04 -2.90 13.86
N LEU A 153 9.96 -2.46 13.19
CA LEU A 153 8.84 -1.77 13.83
C LEU A 153 8.10 -2.68 14.81
N ILE A 154 7.84 -3.95 14.44
CA ILE A 154 7.21 -4.92 15.34
C ILE A 154 8.10 -5.23 16.54
N PHE A 155 9.41 -5.43 16.33
CA PHE A 155 10.34 -5.64 17.44
C PHE A 155 10.50 -4.42 18.34
N SER A 156 10.38 -3.20 17.80
CA SER A 156 10.31 -1.99 18.64
C SER A 156 9.11 -2.06 19.58
N LEU A 157 7.91 -2.41 19.07
CA LEU A 157 6.71 -2.56 19.91
C LEU A 157 6.88 -3.62 21.01
N LEU A 158 7.50 -4.75 20.66
CA LEU A 158 7.78 -5.83 21.61
C LEU A 158 8.77 -5.37 22.70
N SER A 159 9.87 -4.72 22.31
CA SER A 159 10.88 -4.20 23.26
C SER A 159 10.32 -3.10 24.18
N GLU A 160 9.32 -2.36 23.70
CA GLU A 160 8.60 -1.33 24.46
C GLU A 160 7.46 -1.91 25.32
N ASN A 161 7.29 -3.24 25.36
CA ASN A 161 6.21 -3.95 26.05
C ASN A 161 4.79 -3.52 25.64
N LYS A 162 4.62 -2.98 24.42
CA LYS A 162 3.31 -2.61 23.86
C LYS A 162 2.52 -3.82 23.36
N ILE A 163 3.23 -4.90 23.07
CA ILE A 163 2.69 -6.20 22.64
C ILE A 163 3.48 -7.33 23.30
N ASN A 164 2.90 -8.53 23.37
CA ASN A 164 3.61 -9.75 23.77
C ASN A 164 4.14 -10.53 22.55
N GLN A 165 4.90 -11.60 22.79
CA GLN A 165 5.50 -12.43 21.72
C GLN A 165 4.43 -13.02 20.78
N THR A 166 3.34 -13.56 21.32
CA THR A 166 2.25 -14.14 20.53
C THR A 166 1.62 -13.12 19.59
N GLU A 167 1.44 -11.87 20.06
CA GLU A 167 0.92 -10.78 19.24
C GLU A 167 1.92 -10.34 18.18
N ALA A 168 3.22 -10.27 18.52
CA ALA A 168 4.29 -9.99 17.57
C ALA A 168 4.31 -11.03 16.44
N ASP A 169 4.20 -12.31 16.75
CA ASP A 169 4.17 -13.40 15.77
C ASP A 169 2.96 -13.28 14.82
N LYS A 170 1.78 -12.93 15.35
CA LYS A 170 0.57 -12.67 14.54
C LYS A 170 0.76 -11.46 13.61
N LEU A 171 1.34 -10.37 14.11
CA LEU A 171 1.62 -9.18 13.29
C LEU A 171 2.64 -9.49 12.19
N LEU A 172 3.71 -10.24 12.48
CA LEU A 172 4.67 -10.67 11.48
C LEU A 172 4.04 -11.53 10.37
N GLN A 173 3.06 -12.37 10.70
CA GLN A 173 2.29 -13.15 9.72
C GLN A 173 1.47 -12.29 8.74
N LEU A 174 1.12 -11.04 9.10
CA LEU A 174 0.42 -10.14 8.17
C LEU A 174 1.19 -9.91 6.88
N ARG A 175 2.53 -9.88 6.95
CA ARG A 175 3.37 -9.71 5.76
C ARG A 175 3.21 -10.90 4.80
N VAL A 176 3.13 -12.11 5.34
CA VAL A 176 2.95 -13.34 4.56
C VAL A 176 1.55 -13.39 3.95
N ILE A 177 0.51 -13.07 4.75
CA ILE A 177 -0.88 -13.03 4.27
C ILE A 177 -1.06 -11.99 3.17
N LYS A 178 -0.51 -10.78 3.33
CA LYS A 178 -0.46 -9.78 2.26
C LYS A 178 0.15 -10.37 0.98
N SER A 179 1.29 -11.05 1.09
CA SER A 179 1.98 -11.61 -0.07
C SER A 179 1.14 -12.68 -0.75
N CYS A 180 0.54 -13.58 0.04
CA CYS A 180 -0.37 -14.62 -0.46
C CYS A 180 -1.57 -14.01 -1.19
N TYR A 181 -2.21 -13.00 -0.61
CA TYR A 181 -3.36 -12.33 -1.18
C TYR A 181 -3.07 -11.59 -2.50
N ARG A 182 -1.88 -10.99 -2.63
CA ARG A 182 -1.53 -10.20 -3.82
C ARG A 182 -1.00 -11.05 -4.96
N ASN A 183 -0.27 -12.11 -4.64
CA ASN A 183 0.38 -12.97 -5.62
C ASN A 183 -0.37 -14.29 -5.86
N ASN A 184 -1.53 -14.46 -5.21
CA ASN A 184 -2.31 -15.71 -5.21
C ASN A 184 -1.48 -16.92 -4.77
N TYR A 185 -0.61 -16.75 -3.76
CA TYR A 185 0.06 -17.87 -3.11
C TYR A 185 -0.87 -18.55 -2.11
N ASN A 186 -0.67 -19.84 -1.90
CA ASN A 186 -1.46 -20.65 -0.99
C ASN A 186 -0.71 -21.02 0.31
N ASP A 187 0.32 -20.24 0.67
CA ASP A 187 1.17 -20.55 1.83
C ASP A 187 0.40 -20.38 3.16
N ILE A 188 -0.44 -19.35 3.27
CA ILE A 188 -1.27 -19.08 4.46
C ILE A 188 -2.65 -18.58 4.04
N THR A 189 -3.67 -19.18 4.64
CA THR A 189 -5.07 -18.77 4.51
C THR A 189 -5.55 -18.20 5.85
N PRO A 190 -6.00 -16.93 5.92
CA PRO A 190 -6.47 -16.36 7.16
C PRO A 190 -7.87 -16.86 7.53
N SER A 191 -8.11 -17.04 8.84
CA SER A 191 -9.45 -17.29 9.39
C SER A 191 -10.11 -15.99 9.89
N LYS A 192 -11.41 -16.06 10.18
CA LYS A 192 -12.17 -14.97 10.79
C LYS A 192 -11.62 -14.59 12.17
N GLU A 193 -11.27 -15.58 12.97
CA GLU A 193 -10.71 -15.42 14.31
C GLU A 193 -9.36 -14.72 14.25
N PHE A 194 -8.49 -15.13 13.32
CA PHE A 194 -7.22 -14.46 13.09
C PHE A 194 -7.43 -12.99 12.70
N ALA A 195 -8.38 -12.70 11.81
CA ALA A 195 -8.71 -11.33 11.43
C ALA A 195 -9.20 -10.50 12.63
N ARG A 196 -10.07 -11.05 13.47
CA ARG A 196 -10.54 -10.40 14.70
C ARG A 196 -9.41 -10.12 15.68
N ASP A 197 -8.51 -11.08 15.87
CA ASP A 197 -7.36 -10.91 16.75
C ASP A 197 -6.46 -9.78 16.28
N ILE A 198 -6.15 -9.71 14.98
CA ILE A 198 -5.35 -8.63 14.40
C ILE A 198 -6.04 -7.28 14.61
N ILE A 199 -7.33 -7.17 14.30
CA ILE A 199 -8.10 -5.93 14.51
C ILE A 199 -8.03 -5.50 15.98
N SER A 200 -8.20 -6.43 16.90
CA SER A 200 -8.10 -6.16 18.34
C SER A 200 -6.73 -5.59 18.73
N ILE A 201 -5.65 -6.23 18.26
CA ILE A 201 -4.27 -5.81 18.52
C ILE A 201 -4.02 -4.40 17.96
N VAL A 202 -4.30 -4.17 16.67
CA VAL A 202 -3.98 -2.89 16.04
C VAL A 202 -4.85 -1.75 16.56
N ASN A 203 -6.12 -2.03 16.93
CA ASN A 203 -6.97 -1.03 17.56
C ASN A 203 -6.44 -0.60 18.92
N ARG A 204 -5.95 -1.55 19.74
CA ARG A 204 -5.29 -1.24 21.01
C ARG A 204 -4.03 -0.38 20.82
N LEU A 205 -3.34 -0.53 19.68
CA LEU A 205 -2.16 0.24 19.32
C LEU A 205 -2.46 1.59 18.65
N GLY A 206 -3.74 1.95 18.47
CA GLY A 206 -4.16 3.27 18.02
C GLY A 206 -4.67 3.36 16.58
N LEU A 207 -4.72 2.25 15.83
CA LEU A 207 -5.54 2.20 14.61
C LEU A 207 -7.02 2.23 14.99
N LYS A 208 -7.87 2.69 14.06
CA LYS A 208 -9.31 2.69 14.25
C LYS A 208 -9.91 1.93 13.10
N ILE A 209 -10.10 0.64 13.28
CA ILE A 209 -10.79 -0.24 12.33
C ILE A 209 -12.14 -0.62 12.96
N THR A 210 -13.22 -0.17 12.32
CA THR A 210 -14.61 -0.43 12.76
C THR A 210 -15.35 -1.43 11.86
N THR A 211 -14.68 -1.96 10.85
CA THR A 211 -15.26 -2.88 9.87
C THR A 211 -15.80 -4.15 10.52
N THR A 212 -16.96 -4.60 10.07
CA THR A 212 -17.64 -5.83 10.52
C THR A 212 -17.72 -6.87 9.40
N PHE A 213 -17.92 -8.14 9.77
CA PHE A 213 -18.08 -9.24 8.81
C PHE A 213 -19.56 -9.52 8.56
N THR A 214 -19.98 -9.51 7.29
CA THR A 214 -21.36 -9.75 6.88
C THR A 214 -21.46 -11.02 6.02
N PRO A 215 -22.44 -11.92 6.27
CA PRO A 215 -22.65 -13.12 5.45
C PRO A 215 -23.26 -12.79 4.07
N THR A 216 -23.84 -11.60 3.90
CA THR A 216 -24.51 -11.19 2.67
C THR A 216 -23.49 -10.86 1.57
N LYS A 217 -23.85 -11.09 0.30
CA LYS A 217 -23.09 -10.54 -0.84
C LYS A 217 -22.95 -9.03 -0.67
N LEU A 218 -21.78 -8.48 -0.95
CA LEU A 218 -21.55 -7.03 -0.98
C LEU A 218 -22.56 -6.39 -1.93
N GLU A 219 -23.57 -5.71 -1.39
CA GLU A 219 -24.48 -4.94 -2.22
C GLU A 219 -23.76 -3.67 -2.70
N LEU A 220 -23.38 -3.66 -3.98
CA LEU A 220 -22.72 -2.53 -4.62
C LEU A 220 -23.46 -1.21 -4.45
N ASN A 221 -24.79 -1.25 -4.43
CA ASN A 221 -25.64 -0.06 -4.30
C ASN A 221 -25.61 0.52 -2.88
N ALA A 222 -25.22 -0.26 -1.87
CA ALA A 222 -25.08 0.18 -0.48
C ALA A 222 -23.70 0.81 -0.21
N LEU A 223 -22.72 0.52 -1.06
CA LEU A 223 -21.40 1.11 -0.97
C LEU A 223 -21.48 2.55 -1.49
N ASN A 224 -21.46 3.51 -0.56
CA ASN A 224 -21.45 4.94 -0.84
C ASN A 224 -20.16 5.38 -1.58
N PHE A 225 -19.93 4.89 -2.80
CA PHE A 225 -18.72 5.11 -3.59
C PHE A 225 -18.44 6.61 -3.79
N ASN A 226 -19.51 7.40 -3.93
CA ASN A 226 -19.44 8.85 -4.06
C ASN A 226 -19.01 9.58 -2.78
N LYS A 227 -19.14 8.94 -1.60
CA LYS A 227 -18.66 9.49 -0.32
C LYS A 227 -17.20 9.16 -0.02
N ILE A 228 -16.57 8.28 -0.81
CA ILE A 228 -15.16 7.95 -0.64
C ILE A 228 -14.31 9.10 -1.20
N ASP A 229 -13.50 9.69 -0.33
CA ASP A 229 -12.72 10.91 -0.57
C ASP A 229 -11.39 10.67 -1.31
N SER A 230 -11.06 9.41 -1.59
CA SER A 230 -9.77 9.03 -2.17
C SER A 230 -9.91 8.06 -3.32
N ALA A 231 -9.28 8.42 -4.43
CA ALA A 231 -9.03 7.55 -5.57
C ALA A 231 -8.49 6.16 -5.15
N TYR A 232 -7.49 6.14 -4.26
CA TYR A 232 -6.89 4.89 -3.82
C TYR A 232 -7.87 4.02 -3.01
N LYS A 233 -8.63 4.63 -2.08
CA LYS A 233 -9.66 3.91 -1.32
C LYS A 233 -10.74 3.31 -2.25
N LYS A 234 -11.18 4.07 -3.25
CA LYS A 234 -12.10 3.60 -4.30
C LYS A 234 -11.56 2.38 -5.04
N LEU A 235 -10.29 2.41 -5.44
CA LEU A 235 -9.64 1.26 -6.09
C LEU A 235 -9.59 0.04 -5.17
N ARG A 236 -9.32 0.22 -3.88
CA ARG A 236 -9.32 -0.89 -2.90
C ARG A 236 -10.70 -1.50 -2.70
N LEU A 237 -11.75 -0.69 -2.72
CA LEU A 237 -13.12 -1.20 -2.68
C LEU A 237 -13.45 -2.00 -3.94
N ILE A 238 -13.07 -1.48 -5.11
CA ILE A 238 -13.23 -2.18 -6.39
C ILE A 238 -12.50 -3.52 -6.38
N GLU A 239 -11.28 -3.58 -5.84
CA GLU A 239 -10.53 -4.83 -5.67
C GLU A 239 -11.31 -5.86 -4.84
N LEU A 240 -11.85 -5.45 -3.68
CA LEU A 240 -12.64 -6.32 -2.82
C LEU A 240 -13.83 -6.92 -3.58
N ILE A 241 -14.58 -6.07 -4.27
CA ILE A 241 -15.74 -6.45 -5.06
C ILE A 241 -15.34 -7.47 -6.14
N LEU A 242 -14.33 -7.16 -6.96
CA LEU A 242 -13.95 -8.00 -8.09
C LEU A 242 -13.50 -9.39 -7.63
N LYS A 243 -12.68 -9.44 -6.58
CA LYS A 243 -12.23 -10.71 -6.01
C LYS A 243 -13.35 -11.49 -5.36
N ASN A 244 -14.28 -10.82 -4.66
CA ASN A 244 -15.43 -11.49 -4.03
C ASN A 244 -16.38 -12.10 -5.07
N GLU A 245 -16.64 -11.38 -6.17
CA GLU A 245 -17.48 -11.85 -7.27
C GLU A 245 -16.72 -12.74 -8.27
N SER A 246 -15.44 -13.05 -8.00
CA SER A 246 -14.58 -13.84 -8.89
C SER A 246 -14.51 -13.32 -10.34
N ILE A 247 -14.61 -12.00 -10.52
CA ILE A 247 -14.61 -11.37 -11.84
C ILE A 247 -13.17 -11.29 -12.36
N GLN A 248 -12.92 -11.96 -13.48
CA GLN A 248 -11.65 -11.89 -14.19
C GLN A 248 -11.69 -10.77 -15.25
N ASP A 249 -10.83 -9.77 -15.08
CA ASP A 249 -10.64 -8.70 -16.05
C ASP A 249 -9.20 -8.20 -16.03
N GLU A 250 -8.48 -8.43 -17.13
CA GLU A 250 -7.06 -8.09 -17.25
C GLU A 250 -6.80 -6.59 -17.07
N TYR A 251 -7.68 -5.73 -17.60
CA TYR A 251 -7.54 -4.29 -17.48
C TYR A 251 -7.74 -3.83 -16.04
N LEU A 252 -8.79 -4.32 -15.35
CA LEU A 252 -9.06 -3.97 -13.96
C LEU A 252 -7.97 -4.52 -13.03
N ASN A 253 -7.49 -5.75 -13.26
CA ASN A 253 -6.36 -6.32 -12.54
C ASN A 253 -5.10 -5.46 -12.72
N LYS A 254 -4.80 -5.03 -13.96
CA LYS A 254 -3.69 -4.10 -14.22
C LYS A 254 -3.84 -2.78 -13.47
N CYS A 255 -5.05 -2.23 -13.39
CA CYS A 255 -5.32 -1.00 -12.63
C CYS A 255 -5.10 -1.18 -11.13
N ILE A 256 -5.57 -2.29 -10.55
CA ILE A 256 -5.44 -2.61 -9.12
C ILE A 256 -3.98 -2.87 -8.75
N SER A 257 -3.23 -3.57 -9.61
CA SER A 257 -1.80 -3.85 -9.39
C SER A 257 -0.93 -2.60 -9.54
N ASN A 258 -1.41 -1.57 -10.27
CA ASN A 258 -0.67 -0.33 -10.51
C ASN A 258 -1.46 0.92 -10.09
N PRO A 259 -1.86 1.02 -8.81
CA PRO A 259 -2.80 2.05 -8.38
C PRO A 259 -2.27 3.47 -8.62
N GLN A 260 -0.95 3.69 -8.55
CA GLN A 260 -0.34 5.00 -8.80
C GLN A 260 -0.57 5.53 -10.22
N MET A 261 -0.72 4.66 -11.22
CA MET A 261 -0.98 5.07 -12.60
C MET A 261 -2.45 5.43 -12.86
N TYR A 262 -3.36 4.81 -12.10
CA TYR A 262 -4.79 4.87 -12.36
C TYR A 262 -5.59 5.58 -11.27
N ALA A 263 -4.95 5.99 -10.16
CA ALA A 263 -5.55 6.74 -9.07
C ALA A 263 -5.78 8.23 -9.41
N THR A 264 -6.33 8.50 -10.59
CA THR A 264 -6.92 9.80 -10.95
C THR A 264 -8.44 9.67 -10.94
N ASP A 265 -9.15 10.70 -10.48
CA ASP A 265 -10.61 10.62 -10.28
C ASP A 265 -11.36 10.20 -11.55
N LYS A 266 -11.01 10.79 -12.71
CA LYS A 266 -11.62 10.44 -14.01
C LYS A 266 -11.40 8.98 -14.41
N SER A 267 -10.22 8.43 -14.13
CA SER A 267 -9.92 7.03 -14.47
C SER A 267 -10.71 6.08 -13.58
N ILE A 268 -10.87 6.42 -12.31
CA ILE A 268 -11.58 5.58 -11.34
C ILE A 268 -13.07 5.53 -11.60
N GLU A 269 -13.70 6.64 -11.96
CA GLU A 269 -15.11 6.65 -12.33
C GLU A 269 -15.37 5.69 -13.50
N LYS A 270 -14.49 5.71 -14.51
CA LYS A 270 -14.54 4.78 -15.64
C LYS A 270 -14.32 3.31 -15.22
N ILE A 271 -13.39 3.05 -14.30
CA ILE A 271 -13.12 1.72 -13.74
C ILE A 271 -14.36 1.22 -12.97
N TYR A 272 -14.94 2.07 -12.12
CA TYR A 272 -16.14 1.75 -11.35
C TYR A 272 -17.33 1.40 -12.24
N LEU A 273 -17.61 2.22 -13.26
CA LEU A 273 -18.69 1.94 -14.22
C LEU A 273 -18.49 0.59 -14.93
N LYS A 274 -17.25 0.26 -15.34
CA LYS A 274 -16.94 -1.05 -15.92
C LYS A 274 -17.21 -2.21 -14.97
N VAL A 275 -16.83 -2.07 -13.69
CA VAL A 275 -17.06 -3.08 -12.65
C VAL A 275 -18.56 -3.29 -12.45
N PHE A 276 -19.31 -2.19 -12.36
CA PHE A 276 -20.76 -2.21 -12.19
C PHE A 276 -21.48 -2.92 -13.34
N GLU A 277 -21.12 -2.62 -14.59
CA GLU A 277 -21.69 -3.30 -15.77
C GLU A 277 -21.36 -4.80 -15.79
N LYS A 278 -20.16 -5.20 -15.36
CA LYS A 278 -19.81 -6.63 -15.25
C LYS A 278 -20.62 -7.37 -14.20
N ILE A 279 -20.87 -6.73 -13.05
CA ILE A 279 -21.63 -7.36 -11.98
C ILE A 279 -23.10 -7.50 -12.38
N LYS A 280 -23.69 -6.47 -13.01
CA LYS A 280 -25.03 -6.55 -13.60
C LYS A 280 -25.16 -7.74 -14.56
N THR A 281 -24.21 -7.86 -15.49
CA THR A 281 -24.19 -8.94 -16.49
C THR A 281 -24.10 -10.30 -15.82
N SER A 282 -23.28 -10.42 -14.77
CA SER A 282 -23.08 -11.68 -14.03
C SER A 282 -24.29 -12.09 -13.17
N HIS A 283 -25.18 -11.16 -12.83
CA HIS A 283 -26.34 -11.40 -11.97
C HIS A 283 -27.70 -11.37 -12.69
N ASN A 284 -27.74 -11.24 -14.03
CA ASN A 284 -28.99 -11.10 -14.81
C ASN A 284 -29.93 -10.00 -14.26
N ILE A 285 -29.38 -8.90 -13.73
CA ILE A 285 -30.19 -7.79 -13.21
C ILE A 285 -30.63 -6.92 -14.39
N VAL A 286 -31.87 -7.13 -14.86
CA VAL A 286 -32.55 -6.26 -15.83
C VAL A 286 -32.98 -4.99 -15.10
N LEU A 287 -32.53 -3.82 -15.58
CA LEU A 287 -33.01 -2.54 -15.05
C LEU A 287 -34.50 -2.37 -15.37
N ALA A 288 -35.33 -2.25 -14.33
CA ALA A 288 -36.58 -1.52 -14.47
C ALA A 288 -36.21 -0.06 -14.78
N LYS A 289 -36.73 0.45 -15.91
CA LYS A 289 -36.51 1.81 -16.41
C LYS A 289 -36.92 2.88 -15.41
#